data_AF-A0A2U1AQW6-F1
#
_entry.id   AF-A0A2U1AQW6-F1
#
_cell.length_a   1.000
_cell.length_b   1.000
_cell.length_c   1.000
_cell.angle_alpha   90.00
_cell.angle_beta   90.00
_cell.angle_gamma   90.00
#
_symmetry.space_group_name_H-M   'P 1'
#
loop_
_entity.id
_entity.type
_entity.pdbx_description
1 polymer ?
#
loop_
_entity_poly.entity_id
_entity_poly.type
_entity_poly.pdbx_seq_one_letter_code
_entity_poly.pdbx_strand_id
1 'polypeptide(L)'
;MKKLWMILGIACLCTGLFAETQEEKLARLEKKIDQLEKAVQPLLAQQKKQEITQEQQKEARKRMGKDSGNYSREQLREIEQMYQAWRKVPETERIASLKALAAKYPKSNRAGCAWLYAARWEKPGKTQIEDLKRAIDEFGDCRYGDGVQVGAYARFALGKLLEKDGKKEEAQKYFNELKTSFPNAIDHSGNLLIERL
;
A
#
# COMPACT_ATOMS: atom_id res chain seq x y z
N MET A 1 49.89 -46.60 69.81
CA MET A 1 48.48 -46.99 69.58
C MET A 1 47.63 -45.71 69.64
N LYS A 2 47.37 -45.09 68.49
CA LYS A 2 46.06 -44.97 67.81
C LYS A 2 44.99 -44.19 68.61
N LYS A 3 44.66 -43.00 68.08
CA LYS A 3 43.35 -42.32 67.96
C LYS A 3 43.63 -40.86 67.57
N LEU A 4 43.89 -40.54 66.29
CA LEU A 4 42.90 -40.31 65.24
C LEU A 4 41.66 -39.56 65.77
N TRP A 5 41.76 -38.23 65.87
CA TRP A 5 40.60 -37.34 65.83
C TRP A 5 40.77 -36.37 64.67
N MET A 6 40.06 -36.74 63.62
CA MET A 6 39.77 -36.00 62.41
C MET A 6 38.82 -34.86 62.81
N ILE A 7 39.29 -33.61 62.83
CA ILE A 7 38.40 -32.45 62.87
C ILE A 7 38.39 -31.83 61.47
N LEU A 8 37.26 -32.10 60.84
CA LEU A 8 36.74 -31.54 59.61
C LEU A 8 36.79 -29.99 59.68
N GLY A 9 37.68 -29.38 58.90
CA GLY A 9 37.61 -27.96 58.57
C GLY A 9 36.63 -27.76 57.43
N ILE A 10 35.40 -27.39 57.79
CA ILE A 10 34.29 -27.11 56.88
C ILE A 10 34.56 -25.82 56.08
N ALA A 11 34.37 -25.96 54.76
CA ALA A 11 33.90 -24.97 53.79
C ALA A 11 34.54 -23.57 53.79
N CYS A 12 35.37 -23.34 52.78
CA CYS A 12 35.09 -22.22 51.87
C CYS A 12 34.83 -22.82 50.49
N LEU A 13 33.64 -23.39 50.35
CA LEU A 13 33.03 -23.59 49.04
C LEU A 13 32.99 -22.19 48.40
N CYS A 14 33.85 -21.97 47.41
CA CYS A 14 33.69 -20.91 46.42
C CYS A 14 32.33 -21.11 45.73
N THR A 15 31.26 -20.71 46.41
CA THR A 15 29.92 -20.54 45.88
C THR A 15 29.76 -19.09 45.42
N GLY A 16 30.83 -18.50 44.90
CA GLY A 16 30.74 -17.55 43.81
C GLY A 16 30.54 -18.34 42.52
N LEU A 17 29.41 -19.04 42.40
CA LEU A 17 28.88 -19.48 41.12
C LEU A 17 28.59 -18.20 40.33
N PHE A 18 29.62 -17.73 39.60
CA PHE A 18 29.67 -16.60 38.68
C PHE A 18 28.41 -15.72 38.68
N ALA A 19 28.30 -14.82 39.67
CA ALA A 19 27.38 -13.71 39.55
C ALA A 19 27.91 -12.83 38.42
N GLU A 20 27.15 -12.77 37.32
CA GLU A 20 27.46 -11.93 36.17
C GLU A 20 27.82 -10.51 36.64
N THR A 21 28.92 -9.98 36.11
CA THR A 21 29.37 -8.63 36.48
C THR A 21 28.36 -7.60 35.97
N GLN A 22 28.37 -6.40 36.57
CA GLN A 22 27.50 -5.33 36.09
C GLN A 22 27.78 -4.96 34.63
N GLU A 23 29.05 -5.01 34.20
CA GLU A 23 29.47 -4.76 32.82
C GLU A 23 28.96 -5.85 31.86
N GLU A 24 29.07 -7.12 32.22
CA GLU A 24 28.52 -8.25 31.44
C GLU A 24 26.99 -8.14 31.31
N LYS A 25 26.32 -7.78 32.41
CA LYS A 25 24.88 -7.56 32.42
C LYS A 25 24.47 -6.39 31.51
N LEU A 26 25.21 -5.28 31.54
CA LEU A 26 25.01 -4.13 30.66
C LEU A 26 25.19 -4.52 29.19
N ALA A 27 26.33 -5.12 28.84
CA ALA A 27 26.62 -5.55 27.47
C ALA A 27 25.57 -6.54 26.93
N ARG A 28 25.09 -7.47 27.77
CA ARG A 28 24.02 -8.40 27.40
C ARG A 28 22.69 -7.69 27.21
N LEU A 29 22.36 -6.71 28.05
CA LEU A 29 21.13 -5.93 27.93
C LEU A 29 21.14 -5.07 26.67
N GLU A 30 22.24 -4.38 26.37
CA GLU A 30 22.44 -3.63 25.12
C GLU A 30 22.25 -4.54 23.90
N LYS A 31 22.90 -5.70 23.89
CA LYS A 31 22.71 -6.70 22.81
C LYS A 31 21.26 -7.16 22.67
N LYS A 32 20.55 -7.36 23.78
CA LYS A 32 19.13 -7.74 23.76
C LYS A 32 18.26 -6.60 23.24
N ILE A 33 18.54 -5.36 23.60
CA ILE A 33 17.85 -4.17 23.09
C ILE A 33 18.05 -4.08 21.58
N ASP A 34 19.28 -4.16 21.08
CA ASP A 34 19.57 -4.15 19.64
C ASP A 34 18.82 -5.26 18.88
N GLN A 35 18.76 -6.46 19.46
CA GLN A 35 18.03 -7.60 18.88
C GLN A 35 16.52 -7.36 18.86
N LEU A 36 15.96 -6.81 19.96
CA LEU A 36 14.54 -6.49 20.06
C LEU A 36 14.16 -5.36 19.11
N GLU A 37 14.94 -4.30 19.03
CA GLU A 37 14.72 -3.21 18.07
C GLU A 37 14.68 -3.76 16.65
N LYS A 38 15.67 -4.55 16.25
CA LYS A 38 15.70 -5.19 14.92
C LYS A 38 14.49 -6.11 14.67
N ALA A 39 14.01 -6.81 15.69
CA ALA A 39 12.83 -7.69 15.58
C ALA A 39 11.51 -6.91 15.50
N VAL A 40 11.42 -5.75 16.15
CA VAL A 40 10.20 -4.94 16.23
C VAL A 40 10.03 -4.01 15.03
N GLN A 41 11.11 -3.52 14.42
CA GLN A 41 11.06 -2.67 13.22
C GLN A 41 10.13 -3.20 12.11
N PRO A 42 10.23 -4.47 11.64
CA PRO A 42 9.33 -4.99 10.61
C PRO A 42 7.87 -5.06 11.08
N LEU A 43 7.62 -5.32 12.36
CA LEU A 43 6.26 -5.35 12.92
C LEU A 43 5.63 -3.95 12.94
N LEU A 44 6.39 -2.93 13.36
CA LEU A 44 5.95 -1.53 13.32
C LEU A 44 5.67 -1.06 11.89
N ALA A 45 6.55 -1.42 10.95
CA ALA A 45 6.35 -1.11 9.53
C ALA A 45 5.06 -1.79 8.98
N GLN A 46 4.83 -3.05 9.35
CA GLN A 46 3.64 -3.77 8.93
C GLN A 46 2.36 -3.21 9.56
N GLN A 47 2.39 -2.85 10.84
CA GLN A 47 1.27 -2.20 11.51
C GLN A 47 0.93 -0.86 10.86
N LYS A 48 1.94 0.00 10.63
CA LYS A 48 1.75 1.28 9.93
C LYS A 48 1.14 1.10 8.54
N LYS A 49 1.62 0.11 7.77
CA LYS A 49 1.06 -0.24 6.46
C LYS A 49 -0.41 -0.65 6.55
N GLN A 50 -0.77 -1.46 7.56
CA GLN A 50 -2.15 -1.88 7.80
C GLN A 50 -3.05 -0.70 8.15
N GLU A 51 -2.61 0.19 9.05
CA GLU A 51 -3.36 1.39 9.44
C GLU A 51 -3.64 2.30 8.23
N ILE A 52 -2.62 2.57 7.41
CA ILE A 52 -2.77 3.34 6.18
C ILE A 52 -3.78 2.67 5.24
N THR A 53 -3.64 1.37 5.02
CA THR A 53 -4.54 0.62 4.12
C THR A 53 -5.99 0.66 4.61
N GLN A 54 -6.22 0.48 5.90
CA GLN A 54 -7.55 0.54 6.51
C GLN A 54 -8.19 1.92 6.33
N GLU A 55 -7.42 3.00 6.52
CA GLU A 55 -7.91 4.35 6.30
C GLU A 55 -8.23 4.60 4.82
N GLN A 56 -7.37 4.14 3.89
CA GLN A 56 -7.65 4.25 2.45
C GLN A 56 -8.92 3.48 2.04
N GLN A 57 -9.15 2.29 2.60
CA GLN A 57 -10.39 1.52 2.37
C GLN A 57 -11.63 2.20 2.94
N LYS A 58 -11.50 2.88 4.09
CA LYS A 58 -12.58 3.68 4.68
C LYS A 58 -12.94 4.84 3.75
N GLU A 59 -11.96 5.55 3.22
CA GLU A 59 -12.19 6.61 2.23
C GLU A 59 -12.82 6.06 0.94
N ALA A 60 -12.41 4.86 0.49
CA ALA A 60 -13.03 4.19 -0.64
C ALA A 60 -14.52 3.90 -0.39
N ARG A 61 -14.85 3.32 0.77
CA ARG A 61 -16.25 3.07 1.17
C ARG A 61 -17.07 4.36 1.21
N LYS A 62 -16.52 5.45 1.77
CA LYS A 62 -17.17 6.77 1.78
C LYS A 62 -17.45 7.27 0.37
N ARG A 63 -16.45 7.23 -0.52
CA ARG A 63 -16.62 7.71 -1.90
C ARG A 63 -17.62 6.87 -2.69
N MET A 64 -17.56 5.54 -2.57
CA MET A 64 -18.52 4.62 -3.20
C MET A 64 -19.95 4.87 -2.71
N GLY A 65 -20.13 5.16 -1.42
CA GLY A 65 -21.44 5.49 -0.85
C GLY A 65 -22.10 6.73 -1.48
N LYS A 66 -21.30 7.69 -1.96
CA LYS A 66 -21.82 8.90 -2.63
C LYS A 66 -22.52 8.63 -3.95
N ASP A 67 -22.30 7.47 -4.58
CA ASP A 67 -22.95 7.12 -5.85
C ASP A 67 -24.48 7.02 -5.70
N SER A 68 -24.97 6.69 -4.50
CA SER A 68 -26.41 6.67 -4.18
C SER A 68 -27.11 8.03 -4.26
N GLY A 69 -26.34 9.13 -4.23
CA GLY A 69 -26.87 10.48 -4.47
C GLY A 69 -27.09 10.81 -5.95
N ASN A 70 -26.48 10.04 -6.87
CA ASN A 70 -26.55 10.29 -8.31
C ASN A 70 -27.35 9.21 -9.07
N TYR A 71 -27.48 8.02 -8.50
CA TYR A 71 -28.03 6.85 -9.20
C TYR A 71 -29.01 6.06 -8.34
N SER A 72 -30.06 5.56 -8.96
CA SER A 72 -31.03 4.63 -8.36
C SER A 72 -30.41 3.27 -8.03
N ARG A 73 -31.08 2.46 -7.21
CA ARG A 73 -30.61 1.10 -6.87
C ARG A 73 -30.48 0.21 -8.11
N GLU A 74 -31.38 0.35 -9.08
CA GLU A 74 -31.35 -0.35 -10.37
C GLU A 74 -30.10 0.05 -11.16
N GLN A 75 -29.82 1.35 -11.26
CA GLN A 75 -28.63 1.85 -11.95
C GLN A 75 -27.33 1.44 -11.24
N LEU A 76 -27.28 1.45 -9.90
CA LEU A 76 -26.12 0.97 -9.15
C LEU A 76 -25.84 -0.52 -9.39
N ARG A 77 -26.89 -1.34 -9.49
CA ARG A 77 -26.75 -2.75 -9.89
C ARG A 77 -26.20 -2.89 -11.30
N GLU A 78 -26.72 -2.10 -12.25
CA GLU A 78 -26.23 -2.10 -13.63
C GLU A 78 -24.77 -1.63 -13.73
N ILE A 79 -24.41 -0.57 -13.01
CA ILE A 79 -23.02 -0.06 -12.92
C ILE A 79 -22.07 -1.17 -12.50
N GLU A 80 -22.41 -1.93 -11.45
CA GLU A 80 -21.58 -3.05 -11.01
C GLU A 80 -21.54 -4.18 -12.05
N GLN A 81 -22.67 -4.52 -12.68
CA GLN A 81 -22.71 -5.54 -13.74
C GLN A 81 -21.81 -5.16 -14.91
N MET A 82 -21.88 -3.92 -15.40
CA MET A 82 -21.02 -3.39 -16.45
C MET A 82 -19.55 -3.38 -16.00
N TYR A 83 -19.27 -2.99 -14.75
CA TYR A 83 -17.91 -2.97 -14.21
C TYR A 83 -17.28 -4.38 -14.13
N GLN A 84 -18.08 -5.43 -14.00
CA GLN A 84 -17.58 -6.81 -14.00
C GLN A 84 -17.59 -7.46 -15.38
N ALA A 85 -18.30 -6.88 -16.36
CA ALA A 85 -18.51 -7.46 -17.69
C ALA A 85 -17.21 -7.68 -18.46
N TRP A 86 -16.21 -6.80 -18.31
CA TRP A 86 -14.92 -6.91 -19.01
C TRP A 86 -14.21 -8.25 -18.77
N ARG A 87 -14.48 -8.93 -17.65
CA ARG A 87 -13.88 -10.23 -17.33
C ARG A 87 -14.37 -11.35 -18.25
N LYS A 88 -15.54 -11.16 -18.88
CA LYS A 88 -16.25 -12.17 -19.67
C LYS A 88 -16.13 -11.93 -21.18
N VAL A 89 -15.64 -10.76 -21.61
CA VAL A 89 -15.44 -10.43 -23.02
C VAL A 89 -14.04 -10.82 -23.49
N PRO A 90 -13.83 -11.02 -24.80
CA PRO A 90 -12.49 -11.19 -25.37
C PRO A 90 -11.56 -10.04 -25.00
N GLU A 91 -10.25 -10.32 -24.92
CA GLU A 91 -9.25 -9.32 -24.54
C GLU A 91 -9.30 -8.05 -25.39
N THR A 92 -9.53 -8.21 -26.69
CA THR A 92 -9.67 -7.14 -27.68
C THR A 92 -10.83 -6.18 -27.39
N GLU A 93 -11.81 -6.59 -26.57
CA GLU A 93 -13.00 -5.80 -26.25
C GLU A 93 -12.97 -5.23 -24.82
N ARG A 94 -12.01 -5.63 -23.98
CA ARG A 94 -11.97 -5.24 -22.56
C ARG A 94 -11.91 -3.74 -22.36
N ILE A 95 -11.04 -3.04 -23.09
CA ILE A 95 -10.88 -1.58 -23.01
C ILE A 95 -12.19 -0.89 -23.39
N ALA A 96 -12.83 -1.31 -24.48
CA ALA A 96 -14.09 -0.76 -24.94
C ALA A 96 -15.22 -0.99 -23.91
N SER A 97 -15.32 -2.21 -23.36
CA SER A 97 -16.29 -2.55 -22.31
C SER A 97 -16.13 -1.66 -21.07
N LEU A 98 -14.89 -1.41 -20.63
CA LEU A 98 -14.59 -0.52 -19.50
C LEU A 98 -14.92 0.95 -19.81
N LYS A 99 -14.53 1.46 -20.98
CA LYS A 99 -14.83 2.85 -21.39
C LYS A 99 -16.33 3.10 -21.57
N ALA A 100 -17.10 2.09 -21.99
CA ALA A 100 -18.56 2.19 -22.12
C ALA A 100 -19.26 2.45 -20.77
N LEU A 101 -18.75 1.88 -19.67
CA LEU A 101 -19.25 2.18 -18.33
C LEU A 101 -19.07 3.66 -17.99
N ALA A 102 -17.88 4.21 -18.22
CA ALA A 102 -17.60 5.61 -17.94
C ALA A 102 -18.40 6.57 -18.82
N ALA A 103 -18.70 6.19 -20.07
CA ALA A 103 -19.57 6.97 -20.94
C ALA A 103 -21.03 7.00 -20.45
N LYS A 104 -21.56 5.85 -19.99
CA LYS A 104 -22.96 5.74 -19.54
C LYS A 104 -23.18 6.30 -18.13
N TYR A 105 -22.22 6.11 -17.23
CA TYR A 105 -22.35 6.45 -15.81
C TYR A 105 -21.15 7.28 -15.31
N PRO A 106 -20.87 8.45 -15.92
CA PRO A 106 -19.62 9.20 -15.71
C PRO A 106 -19.40 9.65 -14.26
N LYS A 107 -20.46 9.87 -13.48
CA LYS A 107 -20.33 10.29 -12.07
C LYS A 107 -20.09 9.13 -11.09
N SER A 108 -20.16 7.88 -11.56
CA SER A 108 -20.04 6.72 -10.68
C SER A 108 -18.59 6.51 -10.27
N ASN A 109 -18.36 6.04 -9.05
CA ASN A 109 -17.02 5.66 -8.61
C ASN A 109 -16.42 4.56 -9.51
N ARG A 110 -17.26 3.63 -9.99
CA ARG A 110 -16.84 2.56 -10.91
C ARG A 110 -16.41 3.08 -12.29
N ALA A 111 -16.94 4.20 -12.77
CA ALA A 111 -16.48 4.82 -14.01
C ALA A 111 -14.99 5.18 -13.92
N GLY A 112 -14.57 5.82 -12.83
CA GLY A 112 -13.16 6.16 -12.62
C GLY A 112 -12.25 4.93 -12.52
N CYS A 113 -12.67 3.92 -11.76
CA CYS A 113 -11.94 2.67 -11.65
C CYS A 113 -11.80 1.94 -13.00
N ALA A 114 -12.87 1.95 -13.81
CA ALA A 114 -12.86 1.34 -15.13
C ALA A 114 -11.99 2.12 -16.11
N TRP A 115 -12.07 3.45 -16.08
CA TRP A 115 -11.28 4.32 -16.93
C TRP A 115 -9.78 4.12 -16.71
N LEU A 116 -9.33 4.07 -15.45
CA LEU A 116 -7.93 3.83 -15.13
C LEU A 116 -7.46 2.43 -15.55
N TYR A 117 -8.28 1.38 -15.40
CA TYR A 117 -7.93 0.06 -15.93
C TYR A 117 -7.77 0.08 -17.45
N ALA A 118 -8.72 0.70 -18.16
CA ALA A 118 -8.65 0.85 -19.60
C ALA A 118 -7.37 1.61 -20.02
N ALA A 119 -7.09 2.75 -19.39
CA ALA A 119 -5.91 3.56 -19.67
C ALA A 119 -4.61 2.77 -19.49
N ARG A 120 -4.50 1.96 -18.43
CA ARG A 120 -3.30 1.16 -18.15
C ARG A 120 -3.06 0.00 -19.12
N TRP A 121 -4.12 -0.52 -19.73
CA TRP A 121 -4.01 -1.60 -20.73
C TRP A 121 -3.94 -1.09 -22.16
N GLU A 122 -4.26 0.19 -22.38
CA GLU A 122 -4.05 0.85 -23.65
C GLU A 122 -2.58 0.73 -24.10
N LYS A 123 -2.37 0.68 -25.41
CA LYS A 123 -1.01 0.60 -25.95
C LYS A 123 -0.21 1.85 -25.55
N PRO A 124 1.08 1.71 -25.16
CA PRO A 124 1.93 2.85 -24.88
C PRO A 124 1.96 3.85 -26.02
N GLY A 125 1.77 5.13 -25.69
CA GLY A 125 1.72 6.22 -26.65
C GLY A 125 0.76 7.34 -26.24
N LYS A 126 0.42 8.19 -27.21
CA LYS A 126 -0.38 9.40 -26.99
C LYS A 126 -1.73 9.12 -26.34
N THR A 127 -2.47 8.13 -26.83
CA THR A 127 -3.80 7.77 -26.30
C THR A 127 -3.74 7.36 -24.83
N GLN A 128 -2.78 6.49 -24.45
CA GLN A 128 -2.61 6.09 -23.06
C GLN A 128 -2.29 7.28 -22.16
N ILE A 129 -1.44 8.21 -22.60
CA ILE A 129 -1.11 9.42 -21.85
C ILE A 129 -2.36 10.29 -21.65
N GLU A 130 -3.15 10.51 -22.71
CA GLU A 130 -4.38 11.30 -22.64
C GLU A 130 -5.42 10.65 -21.72
N ASP A 131 -5.58 9.33 -21.80
CA ASP A 131 -6.50 8.60 -20.93
C ASP A 131 -6.07 8.65 -19.45
N LEU A 132 -4.76 8.58 -19.16
CA LEU A 132 -4.23 8.73 -17.80
C LEU A 132 -4.41 10.15 -17.27
N LYS A 133 -4.19 11.19 -18.09
CA LYS A 133 -4.48 12.59 -17.74
C LYS A 133 -5.97 12.77 -17.43
N ARG A 134 -6.84 12.19 -18.26
CA ARG A 134 -8.29 12.20 -18.01
C ARG A 134 -8.68 11.48 -16.72
N ALA A 135 -8.01 10.36 -16.39
CA ALA A 135 -8.22 9.68 -15.11
C ALA A 135 -7.90 10.59 -13.90
N ILE A 136 -6.88 11.44 -14.04
CA ILE A 136 -6.49 12.43 -13.03
C ILE A 136 -7.55 13.53 -12.90
N ASP A 137 -7.97 14.09 -14.03
CA ASP A 137 -8.79 15.32 -14.05
C ASP A 137 -10.28 15.04 -13.76
N GLU A 138 -10.85 13.99 -14.37
CA GLU A 138 -12.29 13.70 -14.28
C GLU A 138 -12.63 12.70 -13.17
N PHE A 139 -11.70 11.81 -12.83
CA PHE A 139 -11.95 10.67 -11.96
C PHE A 139 -11.03 10.62 -10.73
N GLY A 140 -10.31 11.71 -10.45
CA GLY A 140 -9.22 11.70 -9.48
C GLY A 140 -9.62 11.32 -8.04
N ASP A 141 -10.88 11.57 -7.67
CA ASP A 141 -11.44 11.26 -6.36
C ASP A 141 -12.01 9.83 -6.24
N CYS A 142 -12.17 9.12 -7.35
CA CYS A 142 -12.68 7.75 -7.39
C CYS A 142 -11.69 6.77 -6.74
N ARG A 143 -12.21 5.69 -6.18
CA ARG A 143 -11.44 4.73 -5.38
C ARG A 143 -11.85 3.29 -5.64
N TYR A 144 -10.87 2.41 -5.74
CA TYR A 144 -11.10 0.97 -5.69
C TYR A 144 -11.46 0.54 -4.26
N GLY A 145 -12.18 -0.57 -4.12
CA GLY A 145 -12.62 -1.06 -2.80
C GLY A 145 -11.49 -1.47 -1.84
N ASP A 146 -10.29 -1.72 -2.38
CA ASP A 146 -9.08 -2.00 -1.61
C ASP A 146 -8.37 -0.73 -1.10
N GLY A 147 -8.85 0.46 -1.46
CA GLY A 147 -8.35 1.75 -1.00
C GLY A 147 -7.56 2.54 -2.05
N VAL A 148 -7.21 1.95 -3.18
CA VAL A 148 -6.45 2.65 -4.23
C VAL A 148 -7.25 3.84 -4.77
N GLN A 149 -6.64 5.02 -4.76
CA GLN A 149 -7.24 6.23 -5.34
C GLN A 149 -6.84 6.37 -6.82
N VAL A 150 -7.82 6.55 -7.69
CA VAL A 150 -7.66 6.63 -9.15
C VAL A 150 -6.69 7.75 -9.54
N GLY A 151 -6.89 8.97 -9.02
CA GLY A 151 -6.04 10.10 -9.38
C GLY A 151 -4.59 9.95 -8.94
N ALA A 152 -4.34 9.34 -7.77
CA ALA A 152 -2.98 9.09 -7.30
C ALA A 152 -2.31 7.99 -8.13
N TYR A 153 -3.01 6.88 -8.36
CA TYR A 153 -2.46 5.77 -9.15
C TYR A 153 -2.22 6.17 -10.62
N ALA A 154 -3.09 7.01 -11.20
CA ALA A 154 -2.93 7.54 -12.54
C ALA A 154 -1.66 8.41 -12.66
N ARG A 155 -1.38 9.28 -11.68
CA ARG A 155 -0.12 10.06 -11.61
C ARG A 155 1.11 9.15 -11.55
N PHE A 156 1.03 8.09 -10.74
CA PHE A 156 2.11 7.11 -10.63
C PHE A 156 2.38 6.43 -11.99
N ALA A 157 1.32 5.91 -12.61
CA ALA A 157 1.41 5.24 -13.91
C ALA A 157 1.91 6.18 -15.02
N LEU A 158 1.40 7.42 -15.05
CA LEU A 158 1.80 8.43 -16.04
C LEU A 158 3.26 8.86 -15.86
N GLY A 159 3.69 9.09 -14.62
CA GLY A 159 5.09 9.42 -14.34
C GLY A 159 6.05 8.31 -14.78
N LYS A 160 5.75 7.04 -14.47
CA LYS A 160 6.56 5.90 -14.91
C LYS A 160 6.57 5.73 -16.43
N LEU A 161 5.45 5.98 -17.10
CA LEU A 161 5.37 5.96 -18.56
C LEU A 161 6.24 7.05 -19.20
N LEU A 162 6.13 8.29 -18.70
CA LEU A 162 6.91 9.43 -19.20
C LEU A 162 8.41 9.27 -18.94
N GLU A 163 8.78 8.73 -17.77
CA GLU A 163 10.17 8.43 -17.43
C GLU A 163 10.77 7.41 -18.41
N LYS A 164 10.02 6.35 -18.72
CA LYS A 164 10.41 5.33 -19.71
C LYS A 164 10.57 5.93 -21.12
N ASP A 165 9.73 6.90 -21.47
CA ASP A 165 9.80 7.63 -22.73
C ASP A 165 10.88 8.75 -22.74
N GLY A 166 11.70 8.84 -21.70
CA GLY A 166 12.80 9.82 -21.59
C GLY A 166 12.38 11.23 -21.16
N LYS A 167 11.09 11.46 -20.89
CA LYS A 167 10.52 12.76 -20.47
C LYS A 167 10.64 12.96 -18.96
N LYS A 168 11.87 12.94 -18.45
CA LYS A 168 12.17 12.93 -17.00
C LYS A 168 11.57 14.13 -16.23
N GLU A 169 11.64 15.33 -16.79
CA GLU A 169 11.11 16.54 -16.15
C GLU A 169 9.58 16.49 -16.01
N GLU A 170 8.88 16.04 -17.06
CA GLU A 170 7.41 15.88 -17.01
C GLU A 170 7.01 14.78 -16.02
N ALA A 171 7.75 13.67 -15.98
CA ALA A 171 7.54 12.60 -15.00
C ALA A 171 7.70 13.11 -13.56
N GLN A 172 8.75 13.90 -13.30
CA GLN A 172 9.05 14.42 -11.97
C GLN A 172 7.92 15.30 -11.41
N LYS A 173 7.19 16.02 -12.27
CA LYS A 173 6.01 16.78 -11.86
C LYS A 173 4.97 15.87 -11.18
N TYR A 174 4.61 14.76 -11.79
CA TYR A 174 3.62 13.82 -11.24
C TYR A 174 4.13 13.12 -9.98
N PHE A 175 5.43 12.81 -9.91
CA PHE A 175 6.05 12.24 -8.72
C PHE A 175 6.06 13.23 -7.55
N ASN A 176 6.27 14.51 -7.81
CA ASN A 176 6.18 15.55 -6.78
C ASN A 176 4.74 15.71 -6.28
N GLU A 177 3.75 15.70 -7.17
CA GLU A 177 2.33 15.71 -6.77
C GLU A 177 1.97 14.52 -5.88
N LEU A 178 2.49 13.32 -6.18
CA LEU A 178 2.31 12.15 -5.32
C LEU A 178 2.91 12.35 -3.92
N LYS A 179 4.15 12.84 -3.84
CA LYS A 179 4.84 13.06 -2.56
C LYS A 179 4.15 14.12 -1.71
N THR A 180 3.62 15.18 -2.31
CA THR A 180 3.04 16.31 -1.57
C THR A 180 1.56 16.14 -1.28
N SER A 181 0.78 15.69 -2.26
CA SER A 181 -0.69 15.68 -2.19
C SER A 181 -1.26 14.30 -1.85
N PHE A 182 -0.49 13.23 -2.09
CA PHE A 182 -0.95 11.84 -1.91
C PHE A 182 0.08 10.95 -1.17
N PRO A 183 0.68 11.40 -0.05
CA PRO A 183 1.78 10.67 0.60
C PRO A 183 1.36 9.29 1.11
N ASN A 184 0.07 9.10 1.39
CA ASN A 184 -0.50 7.85 1.90
C ASN A 184 -1.22 7.03 0.82
N ALA A 185 -1.11 7.41 -0.46
CA ALA A 185 -1.73 6.65 -1.53
C ALA A 185 -1.04 5.29 -1.72
N ILE A 186 -1.85 4.26 -1.92
CA ILE A 186 -1.41 2.86 -1.99
C ILE A 186 -1.63 2.25 -3.37
N ASP A 187 -0.92 1.17 -3.66
CA ASP A 187 -1.22 0.23 -4.73
C ASP A 187 -2.23 -0.85 -4.29
N HIS A 188 -2.62 -1.73 -5.22
CA HIS A 188 -3.55 -2.84 -4.95
C HIS A 188 -2.99 -3.90 -3.97
N SER A 189 -1.70 -3.84 -3.62
CA SER A 189 -1.04 -4.68 -2.61
C SER A 189 -0.87 -3.95 -1.27
N GLY A 190 -1.44 -2.75 -1.14
CA GLY A 190 -1.38 -1.89 0.04
C GLY A 190 -0.02 -1.21 0.26
N ASN A 191 0.92 -1.28 -0.69
CA ASN A 191 2.21 -0.59 -0.55
C ASN A 191 2.04 0.89 -0.94
N LEU A 192 2.80 1.76 -0.30
CA LEU A 192 2.79 3.19 -0.64
C LEU A 192 3.34 3.41 -2.05
N LEU A 193 2.64 4.23 -2.84
CA LEU A 193 3.10 4.59 -4.18
C LEU A 193 4.43 5.36 -4.13
N ILE A 194 4.61 6.20 -3.10
CA ILE A 194 5.82 7.01 -2.93
C ILE A 194 7.09 6.19 -2.68
N GLU A 195 6.96 4.99 -2.11
CA GLU A 195 8.07 4.05 -1.89
C GLU A 195 8.50 3.33 -3.19
N ARG A 196 7.73 3.51 -4.27
CA ARG A 196 7.93 2.85 -5.58
C ARG A 196 8.35 3.83 -6.69
N LEU A 197 8.57 5.10 -6.34
CA LEU A 197 8.99 6.15 -7.25
C LEU A 197 10.45 6.00 -7.69
#